data_AF-A0A836G386-F1
#
_entry.id   AF-A0A836G386-F1
#
_cell.length_a   1.000
_cell.length_b   1.000
_cell.length_c   1.000
_cell.angle_alpha   90.00
_cell.angle_beta   90.00
_cell.angle_gamma   90.00
#
_symmetry.space_group_name_H-M   'P 1'
#
loop_
_entity.id
_entity.type
_entity.pdbx_description
1 polymer ?
#
loop_
_entity_poly.entity_id
_entity_poly.type
_entity_poly.pdbx_seq_one_letter_code
_entity_poly.pdbx_strand_id
1 'polypeptide(L)'
;MSDRSSDDEDVVVLQVCANRHCQGIDDLEFDEETNQSYCGRCRALYARTETEGFRVLLSSDDLNLVKLIFDLFDRNRCGFWTYQEWNAFQEVTDRGADGPIESSSALKEFFKEEYDIEISAHGKDGAVILLVDLENMYGGYLFNNVDALVEDSEAMEDQGLLHTGVLE
;
A
#
# COMPACT_ATOMS: atom_id res chain seq x y z
N MET A 1 -13.45 26.82 16.81
CA MET A 1 -14.05 26.44 15.52
C MET A 1 -13.04 26.87 14.48
N SER A 2 -11.98 26.08 14.34
CA SER A 2 -11.85 24.90 13.46
C SER A 2 -11.32 25.37 12.12
N ASP A 3 -10.03 25.14 11.90
CA ASP A 3 -9.47 24.62 10.65
C ASP A 3 -7.95 24.65 10.76
N ARG A 4 -7.38 23.46 10.97
CA ARG A 4 -5.96 23.19 10.82
C ARG A 4 -5.83 21.81 10.21
N SER A 5 -5.04 21.76 9.14
CA SER A 5 -4.41 20.58 8.53
C SER A 5 -5.05 20.04 7.24
N SER A 6 -5.01 20.83 6.16
CA SER A 6 -5.14 20.36 4.76
C SER A 6 -3.79 20.42 4.01
N ASP A 7 -2.75 21.05 4.59
CA ASP A 7 -1.47 21.29 3.91
C ASP A 7 -0.60 20.03 3.76
N ASP A 8 -0.84 18.98 4.56
CA ASP A 8 -0.05 17.75 4.53
C ASP A 8 -0.51 16.78 3.41
N GLU A 9 -1.75 16.92 2.95
CA GLU A 9 -2.27 16.11 1.84
C GLU A 9 -1.76 16.64 0.48
N ASP A 10 -1.59 17.95 0.31
CA ASP A 10 -1.11 18.53 -0.96
C ASP A 10 0.40 18.31 -1.20
N VAL A 11 1.20 18.16 -0.15
CA VAL A 11 2.66 17.98 -0.24
C VAL A 11 3.06 16.58 -0.75
N VAL A 12 2.18 15.59 -0.65
CA VAL A 12 2.54 14.16 -0.86
C VAL A 12 2.35 13.71 -2.32
N VAL A 13 1.44 14.34 -3.07
CA VAL A 13 1.28 14.15 -4.53
C VAL A 13 2.55 14.53 -5.31
N LEU A 14 3.31 15.49 -4.78
CA LEU A 14 4.54 16.01 -5.38
C LEU A 14 5.66 15.00 -5.44
N GLN A 15 5.81 14.15 -4.43
CA GLN A 15 6.95 13.23 -4.34
C GLN A 15 6.86 12.14 -5.41
N VAL A 16 5.65 11.69 -5.76
CA VAL A 16 5.40 10.69 -6.82
C VAL A 16 5.65 11.28 -8.21
N CYS A 17 5.22 12.53 -8.44
CA CYS A 17 5.47 13.22 -9.71
C CYS A 17 6.93 13.65 -9.88
N ALA A 18 7.61 13.99 -8.78
CA ALA A 18 9.03 14.36 -8.76
C ALA A 18 9.98 13.16 -8.93
N ASN A 19 9.63 11.97 -8.41
CA ASN A 19 10.56 10.84 -8.38
C ASN A 19 10.74 10.11 -9.72
N ARG A 20 9.75 10.05 -10.63
CA ARG A 20 9.93 9.31 -11.90
C ARG A 20 9.25 9.84 -13.18
N HIS A 21 8.29 10.79 -13.14
CA HIS A 21 7.37 10.95 -14.29
C HIS A 21 7.17 12.32 -14.95
N CYS A 22 7.66 13.45 -14.40
CA CYS A 22 7.63 14.75 -15.10
C CYS A 22 9.03 15.29 -15.50
N GLN A 23 10.11 14.50 -15.41
CA GLN A 23 11.42 14.94 -15.93
C GLN A 23 11.37 15.10 -17.46
N GLY A 24 11.54 16.35 -17.93
CA GLY A 24 11.64 16.68 -19.36
C GLY A 24 10.32 16.95 -20.08
N ILE A 25 9.23 17.20 -19.36
CA ILE A 25 7.94 17.59 -19.95
C ILE A 25 7.78 19.12 -19.89
N ASP A 26 7.64 19.76 -21.05
CA ASP A 26 7.50 21.23 -21.19
C ASP A 26 6.10 21.77 -20.82
N ASP A 27 5.14 20.87 -20.59
CA ASP A 27 3.72 21.20 -20.36
C ASP A 27 3.37 21.06 -18.88
N LEU A 28 3.92 22.00 -18.10
CA LEU A 28 3.64 22.17 -16.68
C LEU A 28 2.49 23.17 -16.51
N GLU A 29 1.38 22.73 -15.93
CA GLU A 29 0.27 23.59 -15.53
C GLU A 29 0.41 23.98 -14.06
N PHE A 30 0.23 25.28 -13.77
CA PHE A 30 0.28 25.80 -12.42
C PHE A 30 -1.05 25.58 -11.71
N ASP A 31 -0.98 24.97 -10.54
CA ASP A 31 -2.09 24.76 -9.62
C ASP A 31 -2.05 25.86 -8.54
N GLU A 32 -3.09 26.69 -8.52
CA GLU A 32 -3.19 27.84 -7.61
C GLU A 32 -3.52 27.43 -6.17
N GLU A 33 -4.05 26.23 -5.94
CA GLU A 33 -4.46 25.73 -4.63
C GLU A 33 -3.25 25.22 -3.85
N THR A 34 -2.37 24.47 -4.53
CA THR A 34 -1.14 23.91 -3.96
C THR A 34 0.11 24.74 -4.23
N ASN A 35 -0.03 25.84 -5.00
CA ASN A 35 1.03 26.77 -5.40
C ASN A 35 2.21 26.11 -6.14
N GLN A 36 1.94 25.10 -6.96
CA GLN A 36 2.95 24.26 -7.63
C GLN A 36 2.58 23.93 -9.07
N SER A 37 3.55 23.46 -9.86
CA SER A 37 3.35 23.14 -11.28
C SER A 37 3.40 21.63 -11.52
N TYR A 38 2.36 21.07 -12.14
CA TYR A 38 2.22 19.65 -12.43
C TYR A 38 2.16 19.38 -13.93
N CYS A 39 2.66 18.23 -14.39
CA CYS A 39 2.37 17.78 -15.75
C CYS A 39 0.93 17.23 -15.85
N GLY A 40 0.24 17.41 -16.97
CA GLY A 40 -1.19 17.05 -17.12
C GLY A 40 -1.55 15.59 -16.77
N ARG A 41 -0.56 14.67 -16.84
CA ARG A 41 -0.70 13.28 -16.43
C ARG A 41 -0.84 13.10 -14.90
N CYS A 42 -0.16 13.93 -14.11
CA CYS A 42 -0.27 13.94 -12.64
C CYS A 42 -1.62 14.49 -12.17
N ARG A 43 -2.14 15.51 -12.86
CA ARG A 43 -3.47 16.08 -12.58
C ARG A 43 -4.59 15.07 -12.78
N ALA A 44 -4.51 14.26 -13.84
CA ALA A 44 -5.50 13.21 -14.09
C ALA A 44 -5.47 12.09 -13.04
N LEU A 45 -4.30 11.82 -12.44
CA LEU A 45 -4.17 10.89 -11.33
C LEU A 45 -4.79 11.48 -10.06
N TYR A 46 -4.55 12.77 -9.77
CA TYR A 46 -5.14 13.50 -8.64
C TYR A 46 -6.68 13.49 -8.65
N ALA A 47 -7.29 13.72 -9.83
CA ALA A 47 -8.74 13.70 -9.94
C ALA A 47 -9.38 12.31 -9.68
N ARG A 48 -8.61 11.22 -9.84
CA ARG A 48 -9.09 9.86 -9.61
C ARG A 48 -8.99 9.44 -8.15
N THR A 49 -8.01 9.96 -7.41
CA THR A 49 -7.82 9.61 -6.00
C THR A 49 -8.96 10.11 -5.11
N GLU A 50 -9.62 11.22 -5.46
CA GLU A 50 -10.82 11.71 -4.77
C GLU A 50 -12.02 10.73 -4.82
N THR A 51 -12.10 9.88 -5.84
CA THR A 51 -13.27 9.01 -6.09
C THR A 51 -12.99 7.53 -5.89
N GLU A 52 -11.77 7.08 -6.20
CA GLU A 52 -11.37 5.67 -6.16
C GLU A 52 -10.57 5.32 -4.89
N GLY A 53 -10.24 6.32 -4.07
CA GLY A 53 -9.20 6.21 -3.07
C GLY A 53 -7.84 6.00 -3.73
N PHE A 54 -6.80 5.82 -2.92
CA PHE A 54 -5.43 5.80 -3.41
C PHE A 54 -4.98 4.47 -4.06
N ARG A 55 -5.92 3.59 -4.42
CA ARG A 55 -5.72 2.32 -5.15
C ARG A 55 -5.17 2.47 -6.58
N VAL A 56 -5.01 3.70 -7.06
CA VAL A 56 -4.74 4.02 -8.47
C VAL A 56 -3.31 3.64 -8.91
N LEU A 57 -2.41 3.30 -7.98
CA LEU A 57 -0.98 3.10 -8.28
C LEU A 57 -0.58 1.65 -8.60
N LEU A 58 -1.41 0.65 -8.26
CA LEU A 58 -1.17 -0.75 -8.62
C LEU A 58 -1.77 -1.06 -10.00
N SER A 59 -0.96 -1.63 -10.89
CA SER A 59 -1.45 -2.20 -12.15
C SER A 59 -2.30 -3.45 -11.91
N SER A 60 -2.97 -3.94 -12.94
CA SER A 60 -3.71 -5.22 -12.84
C SER A 60 -2.79 -6.40 -12.49
N ASP A 61 -1.54 -6.35 -12.93
CA ASP A 61 -0.55 -7.39 -12.62
C ASP A 61 -0.07 -7.27 -11.17
N ASP A 62 0.14 -6.04 -10.67
CA ASP A 62 0.47 -5.79 -9.27
C ASP A 62 -0.66 -6.24 -8.34
N LEU A 63 -1.92 -5.96 -8.69
CA LEU A 63 -3.08 -6.43 -7.92
C LEU A 63 -3.15 -7.97 -7.89
N ASN A 64 -2.84 -8.63 -9.00
CA ASN A 64 -2.76 -10.10 -9.05
C ASN A 64 -1.62 -10.62 -8.18
N LEU A 65 -0.47 -9.94 -8.16
CA LEU A 65 0.67 -10.30 -7.33
C LEU A 65 0.37 -10.13 -5.83
N VAL A 66 -0.23 -9.00 -5.43
CA VAL A 66 -0.70 -8.78 -4.04
C VAL A 66 -1.68 -9.87 -3.64
N LYS A 67 -2.60 -10.26 -4.54
CA LYS A 67 -3.54 -11.35 -4.30
C LYS A 67 -2.83 -12.71 -4.14
N LEU A 68 -1.83 -13.02 -4.96
CA LEU A 68 -1.05 -14.25 -4.84
C LEU A 68 -0.33 -14.32 -3.48
N ILE A 69 0.28 -13.20 -3.06
CA ILE A 69 0.88 -13.08 -1.73
C ILE A 69 -0.18 -13.28 -0.65
N PHE A 70 -1.34 -12.62 -0.78
CA PHE A 70 -2.45 -12.74 0.16
C PHE A 70 -2.89 -14.20 0.33
N ASP A 71 -3.14 -14.89 -0.77
CA ASP A 71 -3.60 -16.27 -0.81
C ASP A 71 -2.53 -17.25 -0.29
N LEU A 72 -1.24 -16.92 -0.41
CA LEU A 72 -0.13 -17.74 0.08
C LEU A 72 -0.11 -17.83 1.62
N PHE A 73 -0.36 -16.72 2.32
CA PHE A 73 -0.37 -16.71 3.79
C PHE A 73 -1.77 -16.84 4.40
N ASP A 74 -2.86 -16.79 3.64
CA ASP A 74 -4.21 -17.16 4.10
C ASP A 74 -4.34 -18.70 4.27
N ARG A 75 -3.56 -19.25 5.21
CA ARG A 75 -3.44 -20.70 5.47
C ARG A 75 -4.77 -21.34 5.79
N ASN A 76 -5.68 -20.59 6.40
CA ASN A 76 -7.00 -21.05 6.82
C ASN A 76 -8.08 -20.82 5.75
N ARG A 77 -7.76 -20.14 4.65
CA ARG A 77 -8.68 -19.77 3.56
C ARG A 77 -9.93 -19.06 4.08
N CYS A 78 -9.74 -18.20 5.07
CA CYS A 78 -10.83 -17.46 5.70
C CYS A 78 -11.03 -16.06 5.08
N GLY A 79 -10.18 -15.67 4.11
CA GLY A 79 -10.27 -14.41 3.40
C GLY A 79 -9.76 -13.22 4.21
N PHE A 80 -8.98 -13.47 5.26
CA PHE A 80 -8.36 -12.46 6.11
C PHE A 80 -7.12 -13.03 6.80
N TRP A 81 -6.19 -12.16 7.19
CA TRP A 81 -5.03 -12.52 8.00
C TRP A 81 -5.21 -12.03 9.42
N THR A 82 -4.89 -12.87 10.39
CA THR A 82 -4.70 -12.44 11.78
C THR A 82 -3.24 -12.02 11.99
N TYR A 83 -2.91 -11.62 13.22
CA TYR A 83 -1.53 -11.31 13.59
C TYR A 83 -0.59 -12.51 13.38
N GLN A 84 -1.11 -13.75 13.37
CA GLN A 84 -0.32 -14.95 13.13
C GLN A 84 0.10 -15.08 11.67
N GLU A 85 -0.83 -14.87 10.73
CA GLU A 85 -0.52 -14.85 9.30
C GLU A 85 0.39 -13.67 8.95
N TRP A 86 0.17 -12.49 9.56
CA TRP A 86 1.09 -11.35 9.42
C TRP A 86 2.50 -11.67 9.91
N ASN A 87 2.64 -12.31 11.08
CA ASN A 87 3.94 -12.69 11.61
C ASN A 87 4.67 -13.68 10.68
N ALA A 88 3.95 -14.59 10.02
CA ALA A 88 4.53 -15.49 9.03
C ALA A 88 4.97 -14.75 7.75
N PHE A 89 4.23 -13.71 7.35
CA PHE A 89 4.59 -12.86 6.22
C PHE A 89 5.85 -12.04 6.51
N GLN A 90 5.94 -11.36 7.66
CA GLN A 90 7.13 -10.58 8.02
C GLN A 90 8.38 -11.42 8.31
N GLU A 91 8.26 -12.73 8.56
CA GLU A 91 9.43 -13.60 8.71
C GLU A 91 10.19 -13.78 7.41
N VAL A 92 9.54 -13.53 6.27
CA VAL A 92 10.10 -13.73 4.93
C VAL A 92 10.16 -12.44 4.12
N THR A 93 9.75 -11.31 4.69
CA THR A 93 9.81 -9.96 4.10
C THR A 93 10.37 -8.96 5.10
N ASP A 94 10.82 -7.81 4.63
CA ASP A 94 11.32 -6.73 5.49
C ASP A 94 10.19 -5.81 6.01
N ARG A 95 8.93 -6.25 5.95
CA ARG A 95 7.73 -5.44 6.29
C ARG A 95 7.30 -5.57 7.76
N GLY A 96 8.12 -6.17 8.60
CA GLY A 96 7.79 -6.43 9.99
C GLY A 96 8.07 -5.30 10.96
N ALA A 97 7.49 -5.43 12.15
CA ALA A 97 7.97 -4.70 13.32
C ALA A 97 9.33 -5.26 13.79
N ASP A 98 10.02 -4.55 14.70
CA ASP A 98 11.25 -5.01 15.34
C ASP A 98 11.11 -6.38 16.08
N GLY A 99 9.87 -6.86 16.25
CA GLY A 99 9.56 -8.18 16.81
C GLY A 99 8.16 -8.67 16.43
N PRO A 100 7.79 -9.90 16.81
CA PRO A 100 6.50 -10.49 16.48
C PRO A 100 5.34 -9.72 17.13
N ILE A 101 4.26 -9.54 16.37
CA ILE A 101 3.02 -8.94 16.87
C ILE A 101 2.30 -9.97 17.75
N GLU A 102 2.01 -9.63 19.01
CA GLU A 102 1.49 -10.60 19.99
C GLU A 102 -0.04 -10.58 20.14
N SER A 103 -0.75 -9.64 19.51
CA SER A 103 -2.21 -9.54 19.64
C SER A 103 -2.88 -8.84 18.47
N SER A 104 -4.19 -9.05 18.32
CA SER A 104 -5.00 -8.33 17.33
C SER A 104 -5.03 -6.81 17.57
N SER A 105 -4.95 -6.35 18.82
CA SER A 105 -4.89 -4.92 19.12
C SER A 105 -3.56 -4.32 18.69
N ALA A 106 -2.46 -5.03 18.96
CA ALA A 106 -1.12 -4.62 18.52
C ALA A 106 -1.01 -4.62 16.99
N LEU A 107 -1.66 -5.56 16.30
CA LEU A 107 -1.74 -5.55 14.83
C LEU A 107 -2.42 -4.29 14.32
N LYS A 108 -3.53 -3.89 14.96
CA LYS A 108 -4.27 -2.69 14.58
C LYS A 108 -3.46 -1.43 14.80
N GLU A 109 -2.77 -1.32 15.94
CA GLU A 109 -1.89 -0.19 16.25
C GLU A 109 -0.74 -0.13 15.25
N PHE A 110 -0.08 -1.26 14.98
CA PHE A 110 0.99 -1.34 14.00
C PHE A 110 0.56 -0.88 12.59
N PHE A 111 -0.57 -1.38 12.07
CA PHE A 111 -1.05 -0.96 10.75
C PHE A 111 -1.40 0.53 10.69
N LYS A 112 -1.88 1.09 11.80
CA LYS A 112 -2.20 2.51 11.89
C LYS A 112 -0.94 3.37 12.02
N GLU A 113 0.07 2.93 12.74
CA GLU A 113 1.32 3.69 12.96
C GLU A 113 2.25 3.58 11.75
N GLU A 114 2.44 2.38 11.22
CA GLU A 114 3.39 2.14 10.12
C GLU A 114 2.80 2.46 8.76
N TYR A 115 1.50 2.27 8.53
CA TYR A 115 0.91 2.44 7.18
C TYR A 115 -0.24 3.44 7.13
N ASP A 116 -0.65 4.00 8.27
CA ASP A 116 -1.87 4.81 8.42
C ASP A 116 -3.15 4.09 7.95
N ILE A 117 -3.16 2.76 7.98
CA ILE A 117 -4.31 1.93 7.55
C ILE A 117 -5.12 1.51 8.77
N GLU A 118 -6.42 1.83 8.75
CA GLU A 118 -7.36 1.34 9.77
C GLU A 118 -7.94 -0.03 9.39
N ILE A 119 -7.36 -1.10 9.95
CA ILE A 119 -7.86 -2.45 9.74
C ILE A 119 -9.12 -2.77 10.56
N SER A 120 -10.00 -3.57 9.96
CA SER A 120 -11.32 -3.90 10.50
C SER A 120 -11.29 -5.03 11.53
N ALA A 121 -12.23 -5.01 12.47
CA ALA A 121 -12.42 -6.11 13.41
C ALA A 121 -13.37 -7.17 12.83
N HIS A 122 -12.99 -8.45 12.91
CA HIS A 122 -13.77 -9.58 12.41
C HIS A 122 -14.11 -10.58 13.52
N GLY A 123 -15.33 -10.48 14.05
CA GLY A 123 -15.87 -11.47 14.98
C GLY A 123 -15.01 -11.67 16.23
N LYS A 124 -14.58 -12.92 16.48
CA LYS A 124 -13.78 -13.29 17.65
C LYS A 124 -12.27 -13.11 17.44
N ASP A 125 -11.85 -12.92 16.18
CA ASP A 125 -10.45 -12.86 15.79
C ASP A 125 -9.84 -11.47 16.01
N GLY A 126 -10.69 -10.48 16.35
CA GLY A 126 -10.26 -9.11 16.61
C GLY A 126 -9.94 -8.40 15.31
N ALA A 127 -8.96 -7.50 15.31
CA ALA A 127 -8.50 -6.84 14.09
C ALA A 127 -7.82 -7.84 13.14
N VAL A 128 -8.18 -7.77 11.86
CA VAL A 128 -7.67 -8.63 10.79
C VAL A 128 -7.34 -7.81 9.56
N ILE A 129 -6.41 -8.30 8.75
CA ILE A 129 -6.01 -7.69 7.49
C ILE A 129 -6.83 -8.34 6.37
N LEU A 130 -7.55 -7.54 5.59
CA LEU A 130 -8.22 -7.98 4.37
C LEU A 130 -7.30 -7.75 3.17
N LEU A 131 -7.62 -8.38 2.03
CA LEU A 131 -6.87 -8.17 0.79
C LEU A 131 -6.75 -6.68 0.43
N VAL A 132 -7.84 -5.90 0.62
CA VAL A 132 -7.84 -4.45 0.40
C VAL A 132 -6.84 -3.70 1.28
N ASP A 133 -6.60 -4.17 2.49
CA ASP A 133 -5.64 -3.53 3.40
C ASP A 133 -4.21 -3.79 2.92
N LEU A 134 -3.93 -4.98 2.36
CA LEU A 134 -2.65 -5.31 1.75
C LEU A 134 -2.43 -4.56 0.42
N GLU A 135 -3.48 -4.42 -0.41
CA GLU A 135 -3.47 -3.55 -1.60
C GLU A 135 -3.13 -2.10 -1.22
N ASN A 136 -3.70 -1.60 -0.12
CA ASN A 136 -3.42 -0.26 0.39
C ASN A 136 -2.03 -0.17 1.04
N MET A 137 -1.48 -1.25 1.60
CA MET A 137 -0.12 -1.23 2.13
C MET A 137 0.92 -1.04 1.01
N TYR A 138 0.76 -1.76 -0.11
CA TYR A 138 1.68 -1.66 -1.25
C TYR A 138 1.38 -0.46 -2.16
N GLY A 139 0.11 -0.26 -2.45
CA GLY A 139 -0.37 0.73 -3.43
C GLY A 139 -0.92 2.01 -2.82
N GLY A 140 -1.07 2.07 -1.50
CA GLY A 140 -1.65 3.21 -0.83
C GLY A 140 -0.71 4.40 -0.84
N TYR A 141 -1.35 5.56 -0.82
CA TYR A 141 -0.75 6.85 -1.12
C TYR A 141 0.39 7.31 -0.22
N LEU A 142 0.33 6.95 1.07
CA LEU A 142 1.35 7.38 2.02
C LEU A 142 2.66 6.62 1.84
N PHE A 143 2.62 5.41 1.27
CA PHE A 143 3.81 4.56 1.15
C PHE A 143 4.24 4.31 -0.29
N ASN A 144 3.30 4.24 -1.26
CA ASN A 144 3.53 3.97 -2.68
C ASN A 144 4.74 3.05 -2.91
N ASN A 145 4.67 1.86 -2.33
CA ASN A 145 5.80 0.97 -2.20
C ASN A 145 5.67 -0.17 -3.23
N VAL A 146 5.48 0.20 -4.49
CA VAL A 146 5.44 -0.79 -5.59
C VAL A 146 6.81 -1.46 -5.75
N ASP A 147 7.90 -0.71 -5.56
CA ASP A 147 9.26 -1.28 -5.54
C ASP A 147 9.38 -2.30 -4.38
N ALA A 148 8.74 -2.07 -3.23
CA ALA A 148 8.65 -3.06 -2.15
C ALA A 148 7.81 -4.30 -2.48
N LEU A 149 6.73 -4.16 -3.24
CA LEU A 149 5.96 -5.30 -3.71
C LEU A 149 6.84 -6.22 -4.57
N VAL A 150 7.68 -5.63 -5.42
CA VAL A 150 8.66 -6.37 -6.23
C VAL A 150 9.70 -7.03 -5.32
N GLU A 151 10.34 -6.30 -4.42
CA GLU A 151 11.33 -6.84 -3.47
C GLU A 151 10.78 -8.02 -2.65
N ASP A 152 9.58 -7.86 -2.10
CA ASP A 152 8.94 -8.90 -1.30
C ASP A 152 8.60 -10.12 -2.16
N SER A 153 8.18 -9.93 -3.41
CA SER A 153 7.91 -11.03 -4.34
C SER A 153 9.18 -11.80 -4.73
N GLU A 154 10.28 -11.09 -5.00
CA GLU A 154 11.59 -11.67 -5.30
C GLU A 154 12.11 -12.45 -4.10
N ALA A 155 12.00 -11.91 -2.88
CA ALA A 155 12.41 -12.59 -1.64
C ALA A 155 11.63 -13.89 -1.41
N MET A 156 10.33 -13.92 -1.74
CA MET A 156 9.52 -15.14 -1.66
C MET A 156 9.83 -16.15 -2.76
N GLU A 157 10.15 -15.70 -3.98
CA GLU A 157 10.60 -16.56 -5.07
C GLU A 157 11.94 -17.24 -4.75
N ASP A 158 12.90 -16.49 -4.23
CA ASP A 158 14.23 -17.01 -3.85
C ASP A 158 14.13 -18.09 -2.76
N GLN A 159 13.11 -18.00 -1.90
CA GLN A 159 12.79 -19.00 -0.89
C GLN A 159 11.94 -20.16 -1.42
N GLY A 160 11.52 -20.12 -2.69
CA GLY A 160 10.67 -21.13 -3.33
C GLY A 160 9.23 -21.14 -2.86
N LEU A 161 8.76 -20.03 -2.25
CA LEU A 161 7.40 -19.86 -1.73
C LEU A 161 6.44 -19.35 -2.79
N LEU A 162 6.93 -18.55 -3.73
CA LEU A 162 6.17 -17.97 -4.81
C LEU A 162 6.73 -18.42 -6.17
N HIS A 163 5.87 -18.55 -7.16
CA HIS A 163 6.22 -18.90 -8.53
C HIS A 163 5.51 -17.92 -9.48
N THR A 164 6.10 -16.75 -9.72
CA THR A 164 5.51 -15.70 -10.56
C THR A 164 5.55 -16.02 -12.06
N GLY A 165 6.37 -16.97 -12.50
CA GLY A 165 6.45 -17.44 -13.90
C GLY A 165 5.16 -18.08 -14.45
N VAL A 166 4.05 -18.03 -13.70
CA VAL A 166 2.70 -18.47 -14.10
C VAL A 166 1.81 -17.29 -14.53
N LEU A 167 2.29 -16.05 -14.39
CA LEU A 167 1.57 -14.83 -14.79
C LEU A 167 1.83 -14.38 -16.25
N GLU A 168 2.63 -15.13 -17.02
CA GLU A 168 2.84 -14.91 -18.48
C GLU A 168 1.74 -15.51 -19.37
#